data_AF-A0A2E7RVV5-F1
#
_entry.id   AF-A0A2E7RVV5-F1
#
_cell.length_a   1.000
_cell.length_b   1.000
_cell.length_c   1.000
_cell.angle_alpha   90.00
_cell.angle_beta   90.00
_cell.angle_gamma   90.00
#
_symmetry.space_group_name_H-M   'P 1'
#
loop_
_entity.id
_entity.type
_entity.pdbx_description
1 polymer ?
#
loop_
_entity_poly.entity_id
_entity_poly.type
_entity_poly.pdbx_seq_one_letter_code
_entity_poly.pdbx_strand_id
1 'polypeptide(L)'
;LNSVQAYLAPPIAAVFFLGLFWKRVNTAGAMTVLVGGFLVGMTRLLAELNSGSLSGWAFAFAEINFLHFCSLLFLASVVTMVIVSLLTARPDYEQLDGLTYGTTAAVDREASRATWNRNDVIHSVVIIAVIVAVFAYFS
;
A
#
# COMPACT_ATOMS: atom_id res chain seq x y z
N LEU A 1 17.66 -10.58 0.12
CA LEU A 1 16.98 -9.68 1.08
C LEU A 1 15.87 -8.85 0.43
N ASN A 2 16.13 -8.13 -0.68
CA ASN A 2 15.14 -7.24 -1.31
C ASN A 2 13.83 -7.91 -1.74
N SER A 3 13.85 -9.18 -2.16
CA SER A 3 12.65 -9.88 -2.64
C SER A 3 11.61 -10.10 -1.54
N VAL A 4 12.04 -10.41 -0.31
CA VAL A 4 11.11 -10.68 0.82
C VAL A 4 10.32 -9.42 1.20
N GLN A 5 11.01 -8.27 1.23
CA GLN A 5 10.36 -6.98 1.50
C GLN A 5 9.39 -6.59 0.39
N ALA A 6 9.70 -6.95 -0.86
CA ALA A 6 8.86 -6.65 -2.01
C ALA A 6 7.51 -7.38 -1.97
N TYR A 7 7.43 -8.59 -1.40
CA TYR A 7 6.16 -9.33 -1.23
C TYR A 7 5.28 -8.83 -0.07
N LEU A 8 5.89 -8.15 0.89
CA LEU A 8 5.20 -7.56 2.05
C LEU A 8 4.63 -6.17 1.74
N ALA A 9 5.19 -5.47 0.75
CA ALA A 9 4.76 -4.13 0.39
C ALA A 9 3.28 -4.03 -0.01
N PRO A 10 2.67 -4.94 -0.81
CA PRO A 10 1.29 -4.78 -1.26
C PRO A 10 0.24 -4.82 -0.13
N PRO A 11 0.26 -5.80 0.81
CA PRO A 11 -0.68 -5.80 1.94
C PRO A 11 -0.52 -4.59 2.85
N ILE A 12 0.73 -4.17 3.11
CA ILE A 12 1.03 -2.99 3.92
C ILE A 12 0.47 -1.74 3.24
N ALA A 13 0.71 -1.57 1.94
CA ALA A 13 0.18 -0.46 1.16
C ALA A 13 -1.35 -0.43 1.18
N ALA A 14 -2.03 -1.59 1.08
CA ALA A 14 -3.49 -1.66 1.15
C ALA A 14 -4.01 -1.17 2.50
N VAL A 15 -3.37 -1.59 3.59
CA VAL A 15 -3.76 -1.18 4.96
C VAL A 15 -3.56 0.30 5.18
N PHE A 16 -2.41 0.86 4.80
CA PHE A 16 -2.14 2.29 4.93
C PHE A 16 -3.05 3.13 4.03
N PHE A 17 -3.22 2.74 2.77
CA PHE A 17 -4.06 3.47 1.83
C PHE A 17 -5.50 3.55 2.33
N LEU A 18 -6.11 2.40 2.67
CA LEU A 18 -7.48 2.41 3.19
C LEU A 18 -7.59 3.06 4.57
N GLY A 19 -6.60 2.86 5.46
CA GLY A 19 -6.59 3.46 6.79
C GLY A 19 -6.58 4.99 6.75
N LEU A 20 -5.88 5.59 5.77
CA LEU A 20 -5.83 7.04 5.60
C LEU A 20 -7.14 7.62 5.01
N PHE A 21 -7.75 6.92 4.06
CA PHE A 21 -8.88 7.45 3.28
C PHE A 21 -10.25 6.98 3.78
N TRP A 22 -10.35 5.94 4.61
CA TRP A 22 -11.63 5.36 5.01
C TRP A 22 -11.74 5.07 6.51
N LYS A 23 -12.56 5.89 7.20
CA LYS A 23 -12.77 5.83 8.66
C LYS A 23 -13.38 4.52 9.19
N ARG A 24 -13.93 3.66 8.32
CA ARG A 24 -14.59 2.41 8.74
C ARG A 24 -13.60 1.27 8.95
N VAL A 25 -12.36 1.44 8.49
CA VAL A 25 -11.26 0.50 8.72
C VAL A 25 -11.03 0.32 10.22
N ASN A 26 -10.83 -0.94 10.64
CA ASN A 26 -10.53 -1.27 12.02
C ASN A 26 -9.32 -2.21 12.14
N THR A 27 -8.84 -2.37 13.37
CA THR A 27 -7.66 -3.19 13.69
C THR A 27 -7.85 -4.65 13.26
N ALA A 28 -9.06 -5.21 13.37
CA ALA A 28 -9.33 -6.59 12.97
C ALA A 28 -9.15 -6.77 11.44
N GLY A 29 -9.69 -5.85 10.63
CA GLY A 29 -9.49 -5.83 9.18
C GLY A 29 -8.02 -5.66 8.81
N ALA A 30 -7.35 -4.70 9.43
CA ALA A 30 -5.92 -4.45 9.20
C ALA A 30 -5.05 -5.68 9.51
N MET A 31 -5.25 -6.30 10.68
CA MET A 31 -4.49 -7.49 11.09
C MET A 31 -4.76 -8.69 10.17
N THR A 32 -6.02 -8.89 9.76
CA THR A 32 -6.37 -9.98 8.84
C THR A 32 -5.65 -9.83 7.51
N VAL A 33 -5.56 -8.60 6.99
CA VAL A 33 -4.84 -8.31 5.75
C VAL A 33 -3.33 -8.45 5.89
N LEU A 34 -2.74 -7.94 6.97
CA LEU A 34 -1.30 -8.04 7.18
C LEU A 34 -0.85 -9.49 7.31
N VAL A 35 -1.55 -10.29 8.13
CA VAL A 35 -1.22 -11.70 8.35
C VAL A 35 -1.56 -12.53 7.11
N GLY A 36 -2.76 -12.37 6.55
CA GLY A 36 -3.19 -13.12 5.36
C GLY A 36 -2.32 -12.81 4.15
N GLY A 37 -2.04 -11.53 3.90
CA GLY A 37 -1.17 -11.09 2.82
C GLY A 37 0.28 -11.56 2.98
N PHE A 38 0.80 -11.58 4.21
CA PHE A 38 2.12 -12.15 4.50
C PHE A 38 2.18 -13.65 4.19
N LEU A 39 1.18 -14.43 4.62
CA LEU A 39 1.14 -15.87 4.34
C LEU A 39 1.09 -16.13 2.83
N VAL A 40 0.21 -15.44 2.10
CA VAL A 40 0.13 -15.58 0.64
C VAL A 40 1.44 -15.17 -0.03
N GLY A 41 2.04 -14.03 0.36
CA GLY A 41 3.33 -13.60 -0.15
C GLY A 41 4.45 -14.62 0.10
N MET A 42 4.48 -15.21 1.30
CA MET A 42 5.46 -16.24 1.67
C MET A 42 5.28 -17.53 0.87
N THR A 43 4.03 -17.97 0.66
CA THR A 43 3.77 -19.17 -0.17
C THR A 43 4.29 -18.98 -1.60
N ARG A 44 4.14 -17.78 -2.19
CA ARG A 44 4.73 -17.48 -3.49
C ARG A 44 6.25 -17.45 -3.46
N LEU A 45 6.86 -16.84 -2.44
CA LEU A 45 8.33 -16.83 -2.31
C LEU A 45 8.88 -18.26 -2.27
N LEU A 46 8.27 -19.13 -1.46
CA LEU A 46 8.66 -20.54 -1.37
C LEU A 46 8.45 -21.28 -2.69
N ALA A 47 7.35 -21.00 -3.41
CA ALA A 47 7.09 -21.59 -4.72
C ALA A 47 8.14 -21.16 -5.77
N GLU A 48 8.50 -19.87 -5.79
CA GLU A 48 9.53 -19.33 -6.67
C GLU A 48 10.92 -19.93 -6.39
N LEU A 49 11.28 -20.09 -5.11
CA LEU A 49 12.54 -20.72 -4.71
C LEU A 49 12.61 -22.22 -5.06
N ASN A 50 11.47 -22.91 -5.12
CA ASN A 50 11.36 -24.32 -5.48
C ASN A 50 10.93 -24.55 -6.93
N SER A 51 10.91 -23.51 -7.76
CA SER A 51 10.41 -23.56 -9.14
C SER A 51 11.07 -24.64 -10.00
N GLY A 52 12.32 -25.03 -9.72
CA GLY A 52 13.02 -26.11 -10.42
C GLY A 52 12.54 -27.54 -10.11
N SER A 53 11.75 -27.75 -9.04
CA SER A 53 11.23 -29.06 -8.63
C SER A 53 9.69 -29.15 -8.65
N LEU A 54 9.00 -28.04 -8.95
CA LEU A 54 7.55 -27.96 -8.99
C LEU A 54 7.01 -28.33 -10.38
N SER A 55 5.88 -29.04 -10.43
CA SER A 55 5.15 -29.33 -11.66
C SER A 55 3.65 -29.04 -11.49
N GLY A 56 2.97 -28.73 -12.61
CA GLY A 56 1.54 -28.42 -12.62
C GLY A 56 1.19 -27.01 -12.12
N TRP A 57 0.09 -26.88 -11.37
CA TRP A 57 -0.48 -25.58 -10.96
C TRP A 57 0.45 -24.75 -10.06
N ALA A 58 1.31 -25.40 -9.27
CA ALA A 58 2.26 -24.73 -8.39
C ALA A 58 3.41 -24.06 -9.18
N PHE A 59 3.80 -24.64 -10.32
CA PHE A 59 4.76 -24.02 -11.23
C PHE A 59 4.14 -22.81 -11.94
N ALA A 60 2.92 -22.97 -12.45
CA ALA A 60 2.18 -21.86 -13.07
C ALA A 60 1.98 -20.68 -12.11
N PHE A 61 1.77 -20.95 -10.81
CA PHE A 61 1.68 -19.92 -9.77
C PHE A 61 3.03 -19.24 -9.49
N ALA A 62 4.13 -19.99 -9.52
CA ALA A 62 5.49 -19.45 -9.34
C ALA A 62 5.97 -18.61 -10.54
N GLU A 63 5.52 -18.93 -11.75
CA GLU A 63 5.90 -18.25 -12.99
C GLU A 63 5.18 -16.90 -13.20
N ILE A 64 4.12 -16.61 -12.42
CA ILE A 64 3.42 -15.33 -12.50
C ILE A 64 4.40 -14.19 -12.23
N ASN A 65 4.44 -13.24 -13.18
CA ASN A 65 5.28 -12.07 -13.07
C ASN A 65 5.04 -11.35 -11.72
N PHE A 66 6.13 -10.99 -11.06
CA PHE A 66 6.12 -10.35 -9.75
C PHE A 66 5.15 -9.17 -9.65
N LEU A 67 5.12 -8.29 -10.65
CA LEU A 67 4.30 -7.08 -10.62
C LEU A 67 2.79 -7.40 -10.69
N HIS A 68 2.42 -8.40 -11.49
CA HIS A 68 1.03 -8.84 -11.62
C HIS A 68 0.56 -9.49 -10.31
N PHE A 69 1.39 -10.35 -9.71
CA PHE A 69 1.11 -10.93 -8.41
C PHE A 69 0.90 -9.86 -7.34
N CYS A 70 1.80 -8.87 -7.25
CA CYS A 70 1.68 -7.77 -6.29
C CYS A 70 0.40 -6.96 -6.47
N SER A 71 0.00 -6.67 -7.72
CA SER A 71 -1.23 -5.95 -8.02
C SER A 71 -2.48 -6.74 -7.62
N LEU A 72 -2.51 -8.05 -7.89
CA LEU A 72 -3.59 -8.94 -7.47
C LEU A 72 -3.66 -9.08 -5.95
N LEU A 73 -2.52 -9.24 -5.29
CA LEU A 73 -2.44 -9.35 -3.83
C LEU A 73 -2.89 -8.05 -3.16
N PHE A 74 -2.54 -6.89 -3.71
CA PHE A 74 -3.03 -5.60 -3.25
C PHE A 74 -4.55 -5.51 -3.35
N LEU A 75 -5.13 -5.86 -4.51
CA LEU A 75 -6.58 -5.80 -4.71
C LEU A 75 -7.32 -6.77 -3.78
N ALA A 76 -6.82 -8.01 -3.64
CA ALA A 76 -7.37 -8.98 -2.71
C ALA A 76 -7.29 -8.50 -1.25
N SER A 77 -6.18 -7.83 -0.89
CA SER A 77 -6.00 -7.20 0.42
C SER A 77 -7.05 -6.12 0.66
N VAL A 78 -7.25 -5.21 -0.30
CA VAL A 78 -8.28 -4.15 -0.23
C VAL A 78 -9.67 -4.76 -0.02
N VAL A 79 -10.05 -5.75 -0.83
CA VAL A 79 -11.35 -6.41 -0.72
C VAL A 79 -11.52 -7.09 0.64
N THR A 80 -10.52 -7.84 1.09
CA THR A 80 -10.53 -8.53 2.38
C THR A 80 -10.67 -7.52 3.53
N MET A 81 -9.92 -6.42 3.48
CA MET A 81 -9.97 -5.37 4.47
C MET A 81 -11.36 -4.74 4.56
N VAL A 82 -11.98 -4.47 3.40
CA VAL A 82 -13.35 -3.92 3.31
C VAL A 82 -14.36 -4.87 3.91
N ILE A 83 -14.34 -6.14 3.51
CA ILE A 83 -15.28 -7.15 4.00
C ILE A 83 -15.13 -7.31 5.51
N VAL A 84 -13.91 -7.54 6.00
CA VAL A 84 -13.67 -7.78 7.44
C VAL A 84 -14.01 -6.54 8.26
N SER A 85 -13.64 -5.33 7.82
CA SER A 85 -13.96 -4.10 8.56
C SER A 85 -15.47 -3.85 8.64
N LEU A 86 -16.24 -4.27 7.63
CA LEU A 86 -17.70 -4.16 7.64
C LEU A 86 -18.36 -5.21 8.54
N LEU A 87 -17.83 -6.44 8.55
CA LEU A 87 -18.36 -7.55 9.35
C LEU A 87 -17.98 -7.49 10.84
N THR A 88 -16.94 -6.73 11.18
CA THR A 88 -16.46 -6.59 12.56
C THR A 88 -16.91 -5.27 13.20
N ALA A 89 -16.68 -5.17 14.51
CA ALA A 89 -17.08 -4.03 15.33
C ALA A 89 -16.62 -2.69 14.74
N ARG A 90 -17.42 -1.64 14.99
CA ARG A 90 -17.07 -0.29 14.55
C ARG A 90 -15.79 0.16 15.27
N PRO A 91 -14.83 0.75 14.55
CA PRO A 91 -13.66 1.34 15.19
C PRO A 91 -14.10 2.46 16.13
N ASP A 92 -13.36 2.62 17.21
CA ASP A 92 -13.54 3.72 18.14
C ASP A 92 -13.05 5.02 17.47
N TYR A 93 -13.98 5.94 17.21
CA TYR A 93 -13.68 7.17 16.46
C TYR A 93 -12.80 8.14 17.27
N GLU A 94 -12.74 8.03 18.60
CA GLU A 94 -11.84 8.82 19.42
C GLU A 94 -10.37 8.46 19.17
N GLN A 95 -10.08 7.19 18.85
CA GLN A 95 -8.73 6.73 18.50
C GLN A 95 -8.32 7.10 17.06
N LEU A 96 -9.27 7.51 16.23
CA LEU A 96 -9.03 7.93 14.84
C LEU A 96 -8.86 9.45 14.71
N ASP A 97 -9.11 10.21 15.78
CA ASP A 97 -8.94 11.64 15.78
C ASP A 97 -7.46 11.99 15.63
N GLY A 98 -7.12 12.83 14.65
CA GLY A 98 -5.71 13.13 14.37
C GLY A 98 -4.95 12.13 13.47
N LEU A 99 -5.54 10.99 13.07
CA LEU A 99 -4.79 9.92 12.38
C LEU A 99 -5.27 9.59 10.96
N THR A 100 -6.42 10.13 10.52
CA THR A 100 -6.96 9.91 9.17
C THR A 100 -7.18 11.24 8.47
N TYR A 101 -7.12 11.28 7.14
CA TYR A 101 -7.40 12.53 6.40
C TYR A 101 -8.76 13.12 6.78
N GLY A 102 -9.75 12.29 7.07
CA GLY A 102 -11.07 12.77 7.46
C GLY A 102 -11.15 13.38 8.87
N THR A 103 -10.14 13.25 9.72
CA THR A 103 -10.08 13.83 11.08
C THR A 103 -9.06 14.96 11.20
N THR A 104 -7.96 14.95 10.44
CA THR A 104 -6.96 16.04 10.46
C THR A 104 -7.09 17.07 9.35
N ALA A 105 -7.76 16.78 8.23
CA ALA A 105 -7.68 17.62 7.03
C ALA A 105 -8.13 19.08 7.24
N ALA A 106 -8.95 19.38 8.25
CA ALA A 106 -9.29 20.77 8.58
C ALA A 106 -8.11 21.50 9.27
N VAL A 107 -7.53 20.87 10.29
CA VAL A 107 -6.44 21.44 11.11
C VAL A 107 -5.12 21.47 10.32
N ASP A 108 -4.78 20.40 9.62
CA ASP A 108 -3.53 20.30 8.84
C ASP A 108 -3.53 21.23 7.61
N ARG A 109 -4.70 21.52 7.05
CA ARG A 109 -4.82 22.40 5.88
C ARG A 109 -4.58 23.86 6.24
N GLU A 110 -4.98 24.28 7.44
CA GLU A 110 -4.68 25.62 7.96
C GLU A 110 -3.19 25.76 8.30
N ALA A 111 -2.59 24.76 8.95
CA ALA A 111 -1.17 24.73 9.27
C ALA A 111 -0.25 24.66 8.01
N SER A 112 -0.64 23.89 6.99
CA SER A 112 0.09 23.80 5.73
C SER A 112 0.05 25.11 4.95
N ARG A 113 -1.11 25.79 4.91
CA ARG A 113 -1.24 27.08 4.22
C ARG A 113 -0.42 28.19 4.87
N ALA A 114 -0.24 28.14 6.19
CA ALA A 114 0.57 29.11 6.92
C ALA A 114 2.08 28.96 6.66
N THR A 115 2.53 27.79 6.23
CA THR A 115 3.97 27.45 6.10
C THR A 115 4.50 27.62 4.66
N TRP A 116 3.64 27.72 3.65
CA TRP A 116 4.07 27.78 2.24
C TRP A 116 4.85 29.05 1.90
N ASN A 117 6.16 28.91 1.68
CA ASN A 117 7.02 29.98 1.18
C ASN A 117 7.15 29.95 -0.34
N ARG A 118 7.31 31.13 -0.95
CA ARG A 118 7.49 31.29 -2.40
C ARG A 118 8.73 30.54 -2.93
N ASN A 119 9.76 30.43 -2.10
CA ASN A 119 10.99 29.71 -2.43
C ASN A 119 10.77 28.20 -2.54
N ASP A 120 9.93 27.62 -1.67
CA ASP A 120 9.64 26.17 -1.70
C ASP A 120 8.91 25.78 -2.99
N VAL A 121 8.01 26.65 -3.47
CA VAL A 121 7.32 26.46 -4.74
C VAL A 121 8.30 26.53 -5.91
N ILE A 122 9.20 27.52 -5.93
CA ILE A 122 10.20 27.67 -7.00
C ILE A 122 11.12 26.44 -7.05
N HIS A 123 11.64 26.00 -5.89
CA HIS A 123 12.49 24.81 -5.83
C HIS A 123 11.74 23.55 -6.27
N SER A 124 10.48 23.38 -5.87
CA SER A 124 9.66 22.25 -6.31
C SER A 124 9.43 22.23 -7.82
N VAL A 125 9.15 23.39 -8.42
CA VAL A 125 8.96 23.52 -9.88
C VAL A 125 10.26 23.22 -10.64
N VAL A 126 11.40 23.70 -10.17
CA VAL A 126 12.71 23.42 -10.77
C VAL A 126 13.00 21.92 -10.76
N ILE A 127 12.76 21.24 -9.63
CA ILE A 127 12.95 19.79 -9.52
C ILE A 127 12.07 19.04 -10.52
N ILE A 128 10.78 19.39 -10.60
CA ILE A 128 9.84 18.78 -11.56
C ILE A 128 10.32 19.00 -13.01
N ALA A 129 10.76 20.22 -13.35
CA ALA A 129 11.24 20.55 -14.68
C ALA A 129 12.50 19.73 -15.07
N VAL A 130 13.44 19.56 -14.13
CA VAL A 130 14.63 18.73 -14.34
C VAL A 130 14.25 17.26 -14.56
N ILE A 131 13.34 16.72 -13.75
CA ILE A 131 12.86 15.33 -13.92
C ILE A 131 12.26 15.14 -15.31
N VAL A 132 11.36 16.04 -15.73
CA VAL A 132 10.72 15.96 -17.06
C VAL A 132 11.74 16.08 -18.18
N ALA A 133 12.70 17.00 -18.08
CA ALA A 133 13.74 17.18 -19.10
C ALA A 133 14.62 15.94 -19.25
N VAL A 134 15.01 15.30 -18.14
CA VAL A 134 15.76 14.05 -18.14
C VAL A 134 14.94 12.92 -18.79
N PHE A 135 13.68 12.76 -18.38
CA PHE A 135 12.80 11.75 -18.97
C PHE A 135 12.61 11.94 -20.48
N ALA A 136 12.43 13.18 -20.94
CA ALA A 136 12.31 13.49 -22.36
C ALA A 136 13.61 13.31 -23.16
N TYR A 137 14.78 13.49 -22.52
CA TYR A 137 16.08 13.31 -23.17
C TYR A 137 16.48 11.83 -23.32
N PHE A 138 16.10 10.98 -22.36
CA PHE A 138 16.44 9.55 -22.34
C PHE A 138 15.32 8.62 -22.86
N SER A 139 14.16 9.17 -23.23
CA SER A 139 13.09 8.45 -23.93
C SER A 139 13.21 8.57 -25.44
#